data_AF-K3W9M0-F1
#
_entry.id   AF-K3W9M0-F1
#
_cell.length_a   1.000
_cell.length_b   1.000
_cell.length_c   1.000
_cell.angle_alpha   90.00
_cell.angle_beta   90.00
_cell.angle_gamma   90.00
#
_symmetry.space_group_name_H-M   'P 1'
#
loop_
_entity.id
_entity.type
_entity.pdbx_description
1 polymer ?
#
loop_
_entity_poly.entity_id
_entity_poly.type
_entity_poly.pdbx_seq_one_letter_code
_entity_poly.pdbx_strand_id
1 'polypeptide(L)'
;MLRSCNPTPPYLYPQREAHAPFFETLERNVEARYHQLEQVFKEAGLTENPLEILDAQVGTSLNGGAFVNFKTSRIIPFSVAEINEVALMLSKNAAIMNLTGGTSQIFKQTEKSLAYQKQFELSGVRINVRGVSKRYHEKNGRTVVIWNGVSEWPSKSTGQIIAIEEKGWVSVKPYPQSRKSSKVASSPVSLLQSYVYMTPDSTESATTISKEATQSDHVAILSDVVLPLYKQIFKARRQIMENTLLERSIQRRLRT
;
A
#
# COMPACT_ATOMS: atom_id res chain seq x y z
N MET A 1 -24.43 -40.40 -27.57
CA MET A 1 -24.15 -40.13 -26.14
C MET A 1 -23.69 -38.69 -26.00
N LEU A 2 -24.60 -37.77 -25.66
CA LEU A 2 -24.31 -36.37 -25.39
C LEU A 2 -24.31 -36.19 -23.87
N ARG A 3 -23.15 -35.91 -23.28
CA ARG A 3 -23.07 -35.56 -21.86
C ARG A 3 -23.40 -34.08 -21.70
N SER A 4 -24.57 -33.85 -21.12
CA SER A 4 -25.06 -32.55 -20.63
C SER A 4 -24.04 -31.89 -19.70
N CYS A 5 -23.67 -30.65 -20.00
CA CYS A 5 -23.01 -29.77 -19.05
C CYS A 5 -24.06 -29.26 -18.07
N ASN A 6 -23.98 -29.69 -16.81
CA ASN A 6 -24.76 -29.09 -15.74
C ASN A 6 -24.26 -27.65 -15.50
N PRO A 7 -25.13 -26.63 -15.51
CA PRO A 7 -24.75 -25.29 -15.08
C PRO A 7 -24.49 -25.31 -13.57
N THR A 8 -23.29 -24.88 -13.18
CA THR A 8 -22.95 -24.59 -11.78
C THR A 8 -23.96 -23.60 -11.18
N PRO A 9 -24.57 -23.89 -10.02
CA PRO A 9 -25.53 -22.98 -9.40
C PRO A 9 -24.84 -21.69 -8.93
N PRO A 10 -25.54 -20.54 -8.94
CA PRO A 10 -25.00 -19.29 -8.43
C PRO A 10 -24.90 -19.38 -6.90
N TYR A 11 -23.70 -19.65 -6.38
CA TYR A 11 -23.42 -19.41 -4.97
C TYR A 11 -23.45 -17.90 -4.73
N LEU A 12 -24.60 -17.39 -4.29
CA LEU A 12 -24.70 -16.12 -3.56
C LEU A 12 -23.93 -16.31 -2.24
N TYR A 13 -22.72 -15.79 -2.15
CA TYR A 13 -21.86 -15.91 -0.97
C TYR A 13 -22.37 -15.03 0.19
N PRO A 14 -22.81 -15.60 1.33
CA PRO A 14 -23.30 -14.86 2.50
C PRO A 14 -22.23 -13.98 3.19
N GLN A 15 -20.95 -14.17 2.87
CA GLN A 15 -19.83 -13.46 3.50
C GLN A 15 -19.70 -11.98 3.09
N ARG A 16 -20.26 -11.56 1.94
CA ARG A 16 -20.13 -10.16 1.49
C ARG A 16 -20.83 -9.16 2.40
N GLU A 17 -21.98 -9.53 2.98
CA GLU A 17 -22.76 -8.63 3.84
C GLU A 17 -22.16 -8.50 5.24
N ALA A 18 -21.62 -9.57 5.81
CA ALA A 18 -21.02 -9.57 7.15
C ALA A 18 -19.78 -8.66 7.28
N HIS A 19 -19.07 -8.43 6.17
CA HIS A 19 -17.87 -7.56 6.14
C HIS A 19 -18.17 -6.12 5.74
N ALA A 20 -19.41 -5.78 5.35
CA ALA A 20 -19.75 -4.45 4.87
C ALA A 20 -19.48 -3.33 5.90
N PRO A 21 -19.86 -3.44 7.20
CA PRO A 21 -19.61 -2.38 8.17
C PRO A 21 -18.12 -2.11 8.43
N PHE A 22 -17.29 -3.17 8.35
CA PHE A 22 -15.85 -3.06 8.47
C PHE A 22 -15.23 -2.28 7.30
N PHE A 23 -15.57 -2.65 6.06
CA PHE A 23 -15.07 -1.94 4.88
C PHE A 23 -15.61 -0.52 4.76
N GLU A 24 -16.84 -0.26 5.17
CA GLU A 24 -17.38 1.11 5.26
C GLU A 24 -16.60 1.99 6.24
N THR A 25 -16.21 1.43 7.39
CA THR A 25 -15.38 2.15 8.37
C THR A 25 -14.01 2.50 7.80
N LEU A 26 -13.34 1.53 7.16
CA LEU A 26 -12.07 1.79 6.46
C LEU A 26 -12.25 2.82 5.34
N GLU A 27 -13.37 2.76 4.62
CA GLU A 27 -13.66 3.69 3.53
C GLU A 27 -13.84 5.13 4.01
N ARG A 28 -14.55 5.35 5.13
CA ARG A 28 -14.65 6.66 5.80
C ARG A 28 -13.28 7.15 6.28
N ASN A 29 -12.48 6.26 6.87
CA ASN A 29 -11.14 6.60 7.33
C ASN A 29 -10.22 7.05 6.20
N VAL A 30 -10.30 6.39 5.04
CA VAL A 30 -9.54 6.76 3.83
C VAL A 30 -9.93 8.15 3.34
N GLU A 31 -11.22 8.47 3.32
CA GLU A 31 -11.69 9.81 2.93
C GLU A 31 -11.20 10.90 3.88
N ALA A 32 -11.31 10.67 5.18
CA ALA A 32 -10.78 11.61 6.18
C ALA A 32 -9.26 11.84 6.02
N ARG A 33 -8.50 10.77 5.72
CA ARG A 33 -7.04 10.83 5.54
C ARG A 33 -6.61 11.55 4.27
N TYR A 34 -7.44 11.55 3.22
CA TYR A 34 -7.17 12.34 2.02
C TYR A 34 -7.07 13.83 2.35
N HIS A 35 -7.95 14.34 3.22
CA HIS A 35 -7.93 15.74 3.66
C HIS A 35 -6.72 16.08 4.55
N GLN A 36 -6.03 15.08 5.10
CA GLN A 36 -4.83 15.25 5.94
C GLN A 36 -3.52 15.11 5.14
N LEU A 37 -3.59 14.79 3.84
CA LEU A 37 -2.43 14.44 3.00
C LEU A 37 -1.28 15.46 3.10
N GLU A 38 -1.57 16.75 2.92
CA GLU A 38 -0.55 17.79 2.93
C GLU A 38 0.12 17.94 4.30
N GLN A 39 -0.67 17.86 5.37
CA GLN A 39 -0.15 17.89 6.73
C GLN A 39 0.76 16.69 6.99
N VAL A 40 0.31 15.48 6.66
CA VAL A 40 1.07 14.24 6.83
C VAL A 40 2.38 14.29 6.04
N PHE A 41 2.35 14.81 4.82
CA PHE A 41 3.56 14.92 3.99
C PHE A 41 4.54 15.94 4.55
N LYS A 42 4.05 17.05 5.07
CA LYS A 42 4.88 18.06 5.73
C LYS A 42 5.55 17.50 6.97
N GLU A 43 4.78 16.88 7.86
CA GLU A 43 5.31 16.25 9.09
C GLU A 43 6.27 15.10 8.79
N ALA A 44 6.05 14.37 7.69
CA ALA A 44 6.95 13.32 7.24
C ALA A 44 8.25 13.86 6.60
N GLY A 45 8.36 15.16 6.32
CA GLY A 45 9.50 15.77 5.61
C GLY A 45 9.50 15.53 4.11
N LEU A 46 8.33 15.22 3.52
CA LEU A 46 8.18 14.98 2.08
C LEU A 46 7.89 16.25 1.28
N THR A 47 7.64 17.39 1.92
CA THR A 47 7.39 18.65 1.20
C THR A 47 8.66 19.42 0.84
N GLU A 48 9.77 19.15 1.52
CA GLU A 48 11.00 19.93 1.45
C GLU A 48 12.04 19.22 0.57
N ASN A 49 12.28 19.80 -0.61
CA ASN A 49 13.22 19.35 -1.66
C ASN A 49 12.99 17.94 -2.25
N PRO A 50 13.11 17.76 -3.58
CA PRO A 50 12.95 16.48 -4.26
C PRO A 50 14.22 15.60 -4.10
N LEU A 51 14.80 15.55 -2.90
CA LEU A 51 15.86 14.61 -2.59
C LEU A 51 15.29 13.20 -2.70
N GLU A 52 16.14 12.28 -3.17
CA GLU A 52 15.81 10.87 -3.15
C GLU A 52 15.75 10.40 -1.69
N ILE A 53 14.55 10.11 -1.21
CA ILE A 53 14.31 9.61 0.13
C ILE A 53 13.91 8.15 -0.01
N LEU A 54 14.57 7.29 0.75
CA LEU A 54 14.14 5.93 1.02
C LEU A 54 14.47 5.64 2.49
N ASP A 55 13.48 5.82 3.35
CA ASP A 55 13.64 5.67 4.79
C ASP A 55 12.57 4.71 5.34
N ALA A 56 12.95 3.95 6.36
CA ALA A 56 12.07 3.01 7.03
C ALA A 56 12.57 2.74 8.44
N GLN A 57 11.76 3.08 9.44
CA GLN A 57 12.15 3.10 10.84
C GLN A 57 11.01 2.60 11.74
N VAL A 58 11.39 1.95 12.83
CA VAL A 58 10.52 1.68 13.97
C VAL A 58 10.74 2.78 15.00
N GLY A 59 9.67 3.25 15.60
CA GLY A 59 9.72 4.26 16.65
C GLY A 59 8.65 4.05 17.69
N THR A 60 8.63 4.96 18.65
CA THR A 60 7.63 5.01 19.73
C THR A 60 6.98 6.38 19.70
N SER A 61 5.65 6.43 19.63
CA SER A 61 4.88 7.67 19.63
C SER A 61 4.86 8.31 21.01
N LEU A 62 4.43 9.56 21.09
CA LEU A 62 4.38 10.33 22.35
C LEU A 62 3.52 9.68 23.43
N ASN A 63 2.50 8.91 23.04
CA ASN A 63 1.65 8.12 23.94
C ASN A 63 2.25 6.76 24.31
N GLY A 64 3.51 6.50 23.96
CA GLY A 64 4.20 5.24 24.24
C GLY A 64 3.89 4.10 23.27
N GLY A 65 3.06 4.28 22.25
CA GLY A 65 2.73 3.24 21.27
C GLY A 65 3.85 2.95 20.27
N ALA A 66 4.11 1.68 19.95
CA ALA A 66 5.08 1.34 18.90
C ALA A 66 4.51 1.65 17.51
N PHE A 67 5.36 2.10 16.59
CA PHE A 67 4.99 2.28 15.19
C PHE A 67 6.13 1.92 14.26
N VAL A 68 5.80 1.64 13.01
CA VAL A 68 6.75 1.61 11.89
C VAL A 68 6.30 2.61 10.84
N ASN A 69 7.24 3.35 10.25
CA ASN A 69 6.95 4.20 9.11
C ASN A 69 7.91 3.93 7.95
N PHE A 70 7.42 4.23 6.74
CA PHE A 70 8.16 4.15 5.50
C PHE A 70 7.95 5.43 4.72
N LYS A 71 9.04 6.03 4.25
CA LYS A 71 9.04 7.25 3.46
C LYS A 71 9.75 7.01 2.15
N THR A 72 9.16 7.47 1.06
CA THR A 72 9.85 7.49 -0.22
C THR A 72 9.55 8.79 -0.96
N SER A 73 10.57 9.37 -1.57
CA SER A 73 10.48 10.50 -2.49
C SER A 73 11.45 10.24 -3.64
N ARG A 74 10.96 10.20 -4.87
CA ARG A 74 11.81 9.90 -6.04
C ARG A 74 11.25 10.54 -7.30
N ILE A 75 12.15 11.04 -8.15
CA ILE A 75 11.81 11.45 -9.51
C ILE A 75 11.87 10.22 -10.42
N ILE A 76 10.82 10.01 -11.18
CA ILE A 76 10.65 8.87 -12.08
C ILE A 76 10.54 9.39 -13.52
N PRO A 77 11.27 8.81 -14.50
CA PRO A 77 11.31 9.29 -15.89
C PRO A 77 10.10 8.82 -16.72
N PHE A 78 8.91 8.91 -16.13
CA PHE A 78 7.64 8.56 -16.76
C PHE A 78 6.58 9.59 -16.39
N SER A 79 5.60 9.78 -17.27
CA SER A 79 4.46 10.65 -16.99
C SER A 79 3.56 10.09 -15.88
N VAL A 80 2.79 10.96 -15.23
CA VAL A 80 1.81 10.57 -14.22
C VAL A 80 0.81 9.56 -14.79
N ALA A 81 0.41 9.73 -16.06
CA ALA A 81 -0.51 8.83 -16.74
C ALA A 81 0.05 7.40 -16.86
N GLU A 82 1.30 7.26 -17.32
CA GLU A 82 1.95 5.95 -17.46
C GLU A 82 2.11 5.24 -16.11
N ILE A 83 2.54 5.98 -15.09
CA ILE A 83 2.67 5.45 -13.72
C ILE A 83 1.31 4.97 -13.21
N ASN A 84 0.25 5.76 -13.39
CA ASN A 84 -1.10 5.40 -12.95
C ASN A 84 -1.65 4.16 -13.68
N GLU A 85 -1.44 4.07 -15.00
CA GLU A 85 -1.89 2.91 -15.78
C GLU A 85 -1.20 1.63 -15.32
N VAL A 86 0.12 1.67 -15.13
CA VAL A 86 0.88 0.53 -14.64
C VAL A 86 0.46 0.20 -13.21
N ALA A 87 0.36 1.17 -12.31
CA ALA A 87 -0.08 0.96 -10.93
C ALA A 87 -1.49 0.35 -10.87
N LEU A 88 -2.43 0.82 -11.70
CA LEU A 88 -3.77 0.24 -11.79
C LEU A 88 -3.73 -1.19 -12.29
N MET A 89 -2.97 -1.48 -13.36
CA MET A 89 -2.79 -2.82 -13.89
C MET A 89 -2.22 -3.77 -12.81
N LEU A 90 -1.19 -3.32 -12.11
CA LEU A 90 -0.54 -4.05 -11.03
C LEU A 90 -1.45 -4.25 -9.81
N SER A 91 -2.37 -3.33 -9.54
CA SER A 91 -3.36 -3.50 -8.47
C SER A 91 -4.47 -4.50 -8.81
N LYS A 92 -4.78 -4.63 -10.12
CA LYS A 92 -5.79 -5.55 -10.65
C LYS A 92 -5.22 -6.96 -10.81
N ASN A 93 -3.97 -7.06 -11.22
CA ASN A 93 -3.31 -8.33 -11.43
C ASN A 93 -2.74 -8.85 -10.12
N ALA A 94 -3.24 -10.00 -9.67
CA ALA A 94 -2.72 -10.71 -8.51
C ALA A 94 -1.22 -11.10 -8.65
N ALA A 95 -0.59 -10.88 -9.82
CA ALA A 95 0.79 -11.24 -10.12
C ALA A 95 1.84 -10.65 -9.15
N ILE A 96 1.62 -9.46 -8.57
CA ILE A 96 2.51 -8.92 -7.53
C ILE A 96 2.45 -9.75 -6.23
N MET A 97 1.34 -10.43 -5.99
CA MET A 97 1.00 -11.05 -4.71
C MET A 97 0.86 -12.58 -4.80
N ASN A 98 0.93 -13.14 -6.01
CA ASN A 98 1.08 -14.57 -6.26
C ASN A 98 2.51 -15.08 -6.01
N LEU A 99 3.37 -14.27 -5.40
CA LEU A 99 4.75 -14.67 -5.08
C LEU A 99 4.81 -15.88 -4.14
N THR A 100 3.70 -16.29 -3.49
CA THR A 100 3.70 -17.34 -2.46
C THR A 100 2.38 -18.11 -2.26
N GLY A 101 1.54 -18.27 -3.28
CA GLY A 101 0.34 -19.16 -3.18
C GLY A 101 -0.81 -18.62 -2.33
N GLY A 102 -0.97 -17.29 -2.27
CA GLY A 102 -2.02 -16.61 -1.52
C GLY A 102 -3.41 -16.65 -2.14
N THR A 103 -4.43 -16.32 -1.34
CA THR A 103 -5.81 -16.09 -1.82
C THR A 103 -6.14 -14.60 -1.78
N SER A 104 -6.95 -14.14 -2.72
CA SER A 104 -7.42 -12.74 -2.78
C SER A 104 -8.91 -12.70 -3.06
N GLN A 105 -9.64 -11.96 -2.25
CA GLN A 105 -11.06 -11.70 -2.41
C GLN A 105 -11.30 -10.19 -2.57
N ILE A 106 -12.07 -9.83 -3.59
CA ILE A 106 -12.44 -8.44 -3.88
C ILE A 106 -13.90 -8.23 -3.49
N PHE A 107 -14.13 -7.27 -2.61
CA PHE A 107 -15.45 -6.90 -2.11
C PHE A 107 -16.05 -5.71 -2.86
N LYS A 108 -15.19 -4.76 -3.26
CA LYS A 108 -15.55 -3.58 -4.05
C LYS A 108 -14.43 -3.28 -5.01
N GLN A 109 -14.75 -3.02 -6.27
CA GLN A 109 -13.78 -2.56 -7.26
C GLN A 109 -14.46 -1.59 -8.21
N THR A 110 -13.99 -0.35 -8.17
CA THR A 110 -14.34 0.71 -9.10
C THR A 110 -13.06 1.31 -9.67
N GLU A 111 -13.18 2.30 -10.55
CA GLU A 111 -12.02 3.07 -11.03
C GLU A 111 -11.26 3.77 -9.90
N LYS A 112 -11.98 4.18 -8.85
CA LYS A 112 -11.48 5.04 -7.77
C LYS A 112 -11.38 4.34 -6.42
N SER A 113 -11.92 3.13 -6.25
CA SER A 113 -11.98 2.46 -4.96
C SER A 113 -11.77 0.95 -5.11
N LEU A 114 -11.03 0.36 -4.19
CA LEU A 114 -10.81 -1.08 -4.10
C LEU A 114 -10.90 -1.50 -2.64
N ALA A 115 -11.82 -2.41 -2.32
CA ALA A 115 -11.90 -3.11 -1.04
C ALA A 115 -11.54 -4.57 -1.23
N TYR A 116 -10.62 -5.08 -0.41
CA TYR A 116 -10.03 -6.39 -0.59
C TYR A 116 -9.73 -7.10 0.74
N GLN A 117 -9.72 -8.42 0.68
CA GLN A 117 -9.07 -9.29 1.64
C GLN A 117 -8.03 -10.12 0.90
N LYS A 118 -6.86 -10.28 1.50
CA LYS A 118 -5.75 -11.02 0.93
C LYS A 118 -5.12 -11.87 2.01
N GLN A 119 -4.71 -13.05 1.63
CA GLN A 119 -3.84 -13.90 2.42
C GLN A 119 -2.61 -14.17 1.58
N PHE A 120 -1.42 -13.97 2.15
CA PHE A 120 -0.18 -14.35 1.52
C PHE A 120 0.79 -14.89 2.57
N GLU A 121 1.72 -15.73 2.12
CA GLU A 121 2.80 -16.21 2.97
C GLU A 121 4.08 -15.46 2.60
N LEU A 122 4.91 -15.05 3.55
CA LEU A 122 6.21 -14.48 3.23
C LEU A 122 7.21 -14.94 4.26
N SER A 123 8.30 -15.58 3.81
CA SER A 123 9.32 -16.16 4.70
C SER A 123 8.72 -17.11 5.76
N GLY A 124 7.72 -17.92 5.38
CA GLY A 124 7.02 -18.86 6.26
C GLY A 124 5.99 -18.22 7.21
N VAL A 125 5.74 -16.92 7.09
CA VAL A 125 4.73 -16.19 7.88
C VAL A 125 3.48 -15.98 7.04
N ARG A 126 2.36 -16.58 7.46
CA ARG A 126 1.05 -16.36 6.83
C ARG A 126 0.42 -15.07 7.38
N ILE A 127 0.10 -14.15 6.47
CA ILE A 127 -0.42 -12.82 6.80
C ILE A 127 -1.78 -12.67 6.12
N ASN A 128 -2.79 -12.31 6.90
CA ASN A 128 -4.08 -11.88 6.39
C ASN A 128 -4.13 -10.36 6.39
N VAL A 129 -4.57 -9.74 5.30
CA VAL A 129 -4.72 -8.30 5.15
C VAL A 129 -6.11 -8.00 4.64
N ARG A 130 -6.82 -7.10 5.31
CA ARG A 130 -8.07 -6.52 4.84
C ARG A 130 -7.87 -5.02 4.67
N GLY A 131 -8.28 -4.45 3.55
CA GLY A 131 -8.02 -3.05 3.29
C GLY A 131 -8.95 -2.41 2.27
N VAL A 132 -9.02 -1.09 2.36
CA VAL A 132 -9.65 -0.22 1.37
C VAL A 132 -8.59 0.74 0.84
N SER A 133 -8.60 0.96 -0.46
CA SER A 133 -7.81 2.01 -1.10
C SER A 133 -8.70 2.88 -1.98
N LYS A 134 -8.42 4.18 -2.02
CA LYS A 134 -9.05 5.15 -2.92
C LYS A 134 -8.03 5.91 -3.73
N ARG A 135 -8.42 6.27 -4.96
CA ARG A 135 -7.65 7.09 -5.88
C ARG A 135 -8.38 8.39 -6.20
N TYR A 136 -7.62 9.48 -6.17
CA TYR A 136 -8.08 10.83 -6.44
C TYR A 136 -7.23 11.42 -7.57
N HIS A 137 -7.89 11.91 -8.61
CA HIS A 137 -7.25 12.67 -9.70
C HIS A 137 -7.55 14.15 -9.49
N GLU A 138 -6.50 14.94 -9.23
CA GLU A 138 -6.61 16.36 -8.97
C GLU A 138 -6.48 17.17 -10.27
N LYS A 139 -7.08 18.37 -10.30
CA LYS A 139 -7.07 19.25 -11.49
C LYS A 139 -5.67 19.72 -11.91
N ASN A 140 -4.71 19.74 -10.99
CA ASN A 140 -3.32 20.11 -11.23
C ASN A 140 -2.49 18.98 -11.89
N GLY A 141 -3.12 17.86 -12.27
CA GLY A 141 -2.43 16.71 -12.87
C GLY A 141 -1.79 15.75 -11.85
N ARG A 142 -1.96 15.98 -10.55
CA ARG A 142 -1.55 15.05 -9.50
C ARG A 142 -2.55 13.91 -9.38
N THR A 143 -2.04 12.74 -9.06
CA THR A 143 -2.84 11.60 -8.61
C THR A 143 -2.42 11.19 -7.21
N VAL A 144 -3.41 10.99 -6.35
CA VAL A 144 -3.23 10.54 -4.97
C VAL A 144 -3.88 9.19 -4.79
N VAL A 145 -3.20 8.27 -4.13
CA VAL A 145 -3.75 6.98 -3.68
C VAL A 145 -3.60 6.91 -2.17
N ILE A 146 -4.71 6.67 -1.48
CA ILE A 146 -4.77 6.52 -0.02
C ILE A 146 -5.26 5.11 0.29
N TRP A 147 -4.72 4.47 1.30
CA TRP A 147 -5.27 3.21 1.81
C TRP A 147 -5.28 3.15 3.33
N ASN A 148 -6.22 2.36 3.84
CA ASN A 148 -6.30 1.94 5.22
C ASN A 148 -6.56 0.44 5.25
N GLY A 149 -5.80 -0.28 6.04
CA GLY A 149 -5.97 -1.72 6.18
C GLY A 149 -5.62 -2.20 7.58
N VAL A 150 -6.02 -3.43 7.86
CA VAL A 150 -5.65 -4.16 9.07
C VAL A 150 -5.06 -5.48 8.63
N SER A 151 -3.94 -5.83 9.24
CA SER A 151 -3.20 -7.06 8.96
C SER A 151 -2.98 -7.87 10.23
N GLU A 152 -3.06 -9.18 10.13
CA GLU A 152 -2.92 -10.11 11.26
C GLU A 152 -1.56 -10.81 11.19
N TRP A 153 -0.79 -10.69 12.26
CA TRP A 153 0.59 -11.15 12.33
C TRP A 153 0.78 -12.13 13.49
N PRO A 154 1.26 -13.36 13.25
CA PRO A 154 1.57 -14.28 14.33
C PRO A 154 2.84 -13.83 15.05
N SER A 155 2.74 -13.59 16.36
CA SER A 155 3.90 -13.40 17.22
C SER A 155 4.49 -14.75 17.59
N LYS A 156 5.77 -14.96 17.24
CA LYS A 156 6.50 -16.18 17.63
C LYS A 156 6.82 -16.21 19.12
N SER A 157 6.97 -15.05 19.77
CA SER A 157 7.29 -14.97 21.21
C SER A 157 6.10 -15.34 22.08
N THR A 158 4.89 -14.91 21.71
CA THR A 158 3.69 -15.08 22.53
C THR A 158 2.71 -16.12 21.99
N GLY A 159 2.85 -16.54 20.73
CA GLY A 159 1.87 -17.38 20.03
C GLY A 159 0.56 -16.66 19.70
N GLN A 160 0.44 -15.36 20.00
CA GLN A 160 -0.76 -14.56 19.75
C GLN A 160 -0.76 -13.96 18.34
N ILE A 161 -1.94 -13.61 17.84
CA ILE A 161 -2.09 -12.82 16.62
C ILE A 161 -2.13 -11.35 17.01
N ILE A 162 -1.20 -10.57 16.50
CA ILE A 162 -1.14 -9.13 16.65
C ILE A 162 -1.75 -8.49 15.41
N ALA A 163 -2.83 -7.74 15.61
CA ALA A 163 -3.42 -6.91 14.56
C ALA A 163 -2.56 -5.65 14.37
N ILE A 164 -2.30 -5.28 13.13
CA ILE A 164 -1.53 -4.10 12.77
C ILE A 164 -2.39 -3.26 11.81
N GLU A 165 -2.73 -2.05 12.24
CA GLU A 165 -3.36 -1.05 11.39
C GLU A 165 -2.30 -0.44 10.47
N GLU A 166 -2.58 -0.42 9.17
CA GLU A 166 -1.77 0.22 8.13
C GLU A 166 -2.52 1.43 7.56
N LYS A 167 -1.81 2.55 7.42
CA LYS A 167 -2.27 3.77 6.76
C LYS A 167 -1.22 4.16 5.73
N GLY A 168 -1.64 4.44 4.51
CA GLY A 168 -0.70 4.82 3.47
C GLY A 168 -1.22 5.90 2.53
N TRP A 169 -0.27 6.70 2.06
CA TRP A 169 -0.46 7.81 1.15
C TRP A 169 0.58 7.68 0.05
N VAL A 170 0.15 7.79 -1.20
CA VAL A 170 1.01 7.90 -2.38
C VAL A 170 0.52 9.10 -3.19
N SER A 171 1.46 9.92 -3.63
CA SER A 171 1.22 11.07 -4.49
C SER A 171 2.17 10.99 -5.67
N VAL A 172 1.62 11.12 -6.88
CA VAL A 172 2.39 11.22 -8.12
C VAL A 172 1.98 12.52 -8.79
N LYS A 173 2.94 13.41 -9.06
CA LYS A 173 2.69 14.71 -9.71
C LYS A 173 3.73 15.00 -10.79
N PRO A 174 3.41 15.83 -11.80
CA PRO A 174 4.40 16.27 -12.77
C PRO A 174 5.57 16.95 -12.07
N TYR A 175 6.80 16.65 -12.47
CA TYR A 175 7.99 17.29 -11.92
C TYR A 175 8.50 18.37 -12.90
N PRO A 176 8.63 19.65 -12.48
CA PRO A 176 9.11 20.71 -13.35
C PRO A 176 10.56 20.45 -13.80
N GLN A 177 10.78 20.36 -15.11
CA GLN A 177 12.14 20.36 -15.67
C GLN A 177 12.58 21.79 -15.95
N SER A 178 13.76 22.16 -15.47
CA SER A 178 14.39 23.45 -15.80
C SER A 178 14.70 23.47 -17.30
N ARG A 179 14.01 24.34 -18.06
CA ARG A 179 14.10 24.47 -19.53
C ARG A 179 15.42 25.07 -20.03
N LYS A 180 16.51 25.02 -19.26
CA LYS A 180 17.67 25.89 -19.50
C LYS A 180 18.59 25.51 -20.67
N SER A 181 18.49 24.36 -21.37
CA SER A 181 19.44 24.13 -22.49
C SER A 181 19.20 23.02 -23.54
N SER A 182 18.00 22.50 -23.84
CA SER A 182 17.91 21.50 -24.94
C SER A 182 16.72 21.72 -25.89
N LYS A 183 17.03 21.73 -27.20
CA LYS A 183 16.08 21.66 -28.33
C LYS A 183 15.45 20.26 -28.50
N VAL A 184 15.63 19.38 -27.53
CA VAL A 184 15.10 18.01 -27.53
C VAL A 184 13.88 18.01 -26.63
N ALA A 185 12.72 17.56 -27.14
CA ALA A 185 11.53 17.36 -26.34
C ALA A 185 11.89 16.48 -25.13
N SER A 186 11.91 17.08 -23.93
CA SER A 186 12.29 16.36 -22.73
C SER A 186 11.20 15.35 -22.39
N SER A 187 11.60 14.11 -22.08
CA SER A 187 10.64 13.10 -21.66
C SER A 187 9.95 13.54 -20.36
N PRO A 188 8.64 13.30 -20.22
CA PRO A 188 7.90 13.69 -19.03
C PRO A 188 8.49 12.97 -17.81
N VAL A 189 8.67 13.73 -16.73
CA VAL A 189 9.14 13.23 -15.43
C VAL A 189 8.09 13.51 -14.37
N SER A 190 8.00 12.61 -13.39
CA SER A 190 7.06 12.73 -12.28
C SER A 190 7.78 12.61 -10.94
N LEU A 191 7.29 13.33 -9.93
CA LEU A 191 7.69 13.11 -8.55
C LEU A 191 6.70 12.13 -7.91
N LEU A 192 7.22 10.98 -7.48
CA LEU A 192 6.49 9.99 -6.68
C LEU A 192 6.90 10.15 -5.22
N GLN A 193 5.91 10.29 -4.35
CA GLN A 193 6.10 10.41 -2.91
C GLN A 193 5.17 9.43 -2.21
N SER A 194 5.67 8.71 -1.21
CA SER A 194 4.85 7.82 -0.41
C SER A 194 5.19 7.91 1.06
N TYR A 195 4.16 7.79 1.87
CA TYR A 195 4.26 7.62 3.31
C TYR A 195 3.39 6.46 3.73
N VAL A 196 3.94 5.56 4.54
CA VAL A 196 3.19 4.46 5.16
C VAL A 196 3.47 4.48 6.64
N TYR A 197 2.43 4.35 7.44
CA TYR A 197 2.49 4.35 8.90
C TYR A 197 1.69 3.16 9.42
N MET A 198 2.30 2.37 10.28
CA MET A 198 1.65 1.19 10.86
C MET A 198 1.81 1.15 12.36
N THR A 199 0.75 0.73 13.04
CA THR A 199 0.68 0.62 14.49
C THR A 199 0.00 -0.70 14.86
N PRO A 200 0.56 -1.47 15.82
CA PRO A 200 -0.15 -2.56 16.45
C PRO A 200 -1.42 -2.05 17.12
N ASP A 201 -2.47 -2.86 17.08
CA ASP A 201 -3.74 -2.52 17.73
C ASP A 201 -3.52 -2.43 19.23
N SER A 202 -3.88 -1.28 19.79
CA SER A 202 -3.68 -0.99 21.21
C SER A 202 -4.92 -1.47 21.93
N THR A 203 -4.98 -2.75 22.29
CA THR A 203 -6.08 -3.22 23.14
C THR A 203 -5.98 -2.49 24.49
N GLU A 204 -6.89 -1.54 24.73
CA GLU A 204 -6.91 -0.66 25.91
C GLU A 204 -7.11 -1.41 27.24
N SER A 205 -7.42 -2.72 27.18
CA SER A 205 -7.78 -3.56 28.33
C SER A 205 -6.59 -4.14 29.12
N ALA A 206 -5.34 -3.81 28.79
CA ALA A 206 -4.16 -4.30 29.50
C ALA A 206 -3.88 -3.52 30.80
N THR A 207 -3.61 -4.21 31.92
CA THR A 207 -3.13 -3.63 33.18
C THR A 207 -1.69 -3.10 33.04
N THR A 208 -1.23 -2.22 33.93
CA THR A 208 0.07 -1.50 33.77
C THR A 208 1.28 -2.42 33.58
N ILE A 209 1.31 -3.59 34.23
CA ILE A 209 2.40 -4.59 34.08
C ILE A 209 2.31 -5.31 32.72
N SER A 210 1.10 -5.56 32.20
CA SER A 210 0.95 -6.12 30.86
C SER A 210 1.22 -5.10 29.76
N LYS A 211 1.04 -3.80 30.00
CA LYS A 211 1.36 -2.75 29.01
C LYS A 211 2.84 -2.71 28.62
N GLU A 212 3.77 -2.84 29.56
CA GLU A 212 5.21 -2.81 29.25
C GLU A 212 5.69 -4.06 28.49
N ALA A 213 5.22 -5.24 28.90
CA ALA A 213 5.50 -6.49 28.19
C ALA A 213 4.89 -6.47 26.77
N THR A 214 3.63 -6.03 26.64
CA THR A 214 2.95 -5.87 25.35
C THR A 214 3.65 -4.84 24.47
N GLN A 215 4.17 -3.74 25.04
CA GLN A 215 4.90 -2.73 24.29
C GLN A 215 6.25 -3.25 23.77
N SER A 216 6.98 -4.03 24.56
CA SER A 216 8.20 -4.69 24.11
C SER A 216 7.92 -5.68 22.97
N ASP A 217 6.86 -6.47 23.08
CA ASP A 217 6.43 -7.40 22.02
C ASP A 217 6.00 -6.67 20.75
N HIS A 218 5.32 -5.52 20.88
CA HIS A 218 4.94 -4.66 19.78
C HIS A 218 6.17 -4.12 19.03
N VAL A 219 7.19 -3.65 19.76
CA VAL A 219 8.44 -3.20 19.12
C VAL A 219 9.16 -4.37 18.44
N ALA A 220 9.22 -5.54 19.08
CA ALA A 220 9.86 -6.74 18.53
C ALA A 220 9.18 -7.19 17.23
N ILE A 221 7.84 -7.34 17.21
CA ILE A 221 7.15 -7.77 15.97
C ILE A 221 7.31 -6.74 14.85
N LEU A 222 7.26 -5.44 15.15
CA LEU A 222 7.44 -4.40 14.16
C LEU A 222 8.86 -4.40 13.56
N SER A 223 9.88 -4.57 14.40
CA SER A 223 11.29 -4.51 13.99
C SER A 223 11.81 -5.80 13.36
N ASP A 224 11.46 -6.95 13.92
CA ASP A 224 12.02 -8.25 13.50
C ASP A 224 11.23 -8.90 12.36
N VAL A 225 9.94 -8.57 12.24
CA VAL A 225 9.04 -9.24 11.28
C VAL A 225 8.48 -8.26 10.27
N VAL A 226 7.75 -7.25 10.72
CA VAL A 226 6.97 -6.37 9.82
C VAL A 226 7.89 -5.51 8.96
N LEU A 227 8.85 -4.81 9.56
CA LEU A 227 9.76 -3.90 8.87
C LEU A 227 10.57 -4.62 7.77
N PRO A 228 11.24 -5.76 8.02
CA PRO A 228 11.97 -6.49 6.98
C PRO A 228 11.08 -7.01 5.85
N LEU A 229 9.88 -7.50 6.17
CA LEU A 229 8.95 -8.04 5.17
C LEU A 229 8.38 -6.94 4.28
N TYR A 230 8.00 -5.80 4.83
CA TYR A 230 7.56 -4.66 4.02
C TYR A 230 8.68 -4.04 3.19
N LYS A 231 9.93 -4.02 3.68
CA LYS A 231 11.09 -3.64 2.85
C LYS A 231 11.20 -4.52 1.61
N GLN A 232 11.00 -5.84 1.75
CA GLN A 232 10.99 -6.77 0.62
C GLN A 232 9.81 -6.51 -0.32
N ILE A 233 8.59 -6.35 0.23
CA ILE A 233 7.38 -6.09 -0.57
C ILE A 233 7.52 -4.79 -1.36
N PHE A 234 7.98 -3.70 -0.75
CA PHE A 234 8.16 -2.42 -1.43
C PHE A 234 9.26 -2.46 -2.47
N LYS A 235 10.37 -3.16 -2.20
CA LYS A 235 11.42 -3.39 -3.20
C LYS A 235 10.86 -4.15 -4.41
N ALA A 236 10.16 -5.26 -4.18
CA ALA A 236 9.58 -6.08 -5.24
C ALA A 236 8.53 -5.31 -6.06
N ARG A 237 7.61 -4.60 -5.40
CA ARG A 237 6.59 -3.76 -6.07
C ARG A 237 7.23 -2.68 -6.94
N ARG A 238 8.27 -2.02 -6.44
CA ARG A 238 9.00 -1.00 -7.18
C ARG A 238 9.67 -1.59 -8.42
N GLN A 239 10.38 -2.69 -8.27
CA GLN A 239 11.06 -3.37 -9.37
C GLN A 239 10.07 -3.81 -10.46
N ILE A 240 8.93 -4.39 -10.08
CA ILE A 240 7.89 -4.79 -11.04
C ILE A 240 7.33 -3.57 -11.77
N MET A 241 7.06 -2.47 -11.05
CA MET A 241 6.55 -1.23 -11.64
C MET A 241 7.56 -0.62 -12.62
N GLU A 242 8.81 -0.47 -12.21
CA GLU A 242 9.89 0.10 -13.04
C GLU A 242 10.15 -0.77 -14.28
N ASN A 243 10.26 -2.09 -14.13
CA ASN A 243 10.44 -3.01 -15.25
C ASN A 243 9.26 -2.93 -16.24
N THR A 244 8.03 -2.86 -15.74
CA THR A 244 6.85 -2.76 -16.60
C THR A 244 6.83 -1.43 -17.37
N LEU A 245 7.17 -0.32 -16.71
CA LEU A 245 7.26 0.98 -17.35
C LEU A 245 8.34 1.01 -18.43
N LEU A 246 9.52 0.46 -18.12
CA LEU A 246 10.63 0.33 -19.07
C LEU A 246 10.25 -0.51 -20.28
N GLU A 247 9.68 -1.70 -20.07
CA GLU A 247 9.25 -2.61 -21.13
C GLU A 247 8.24 -1.93 -22.07
N ARG A 248 7.22 -1.27 -21.51
CA ARG A 248 6.24 -0.50 -22.31
C ARG A 248 6.89 0.63 -23.10
N SER A 249 7.88 1.30 -22.52
CA SER A 249 8.59 2.39 -23.21
C SER A 249 9.42 1.88 -24.39
N ILE A 250 10.09 0.73 -24.24
CA ILE A 250 10.85 0.08 -25.30
C ILE A 250 9.90 -0.36 -26.41
N GLN A 251 8.81 -1.04 -26.08
CA GLN A 251 7.82 -1.49 -27.06
C GLN A 251 7.19 -0.34 -27.84
N ARG A 252 6.96 0.83 -27.22
CA ARG A 252 6.48 2.02 -27.93
C ARG A 252 7.53 2.55 -28.90
N ARG A 253 8.80 2.62 -28.51
CA ARG A 253 9.90 3.07 -29.38
C ARG A 253 10.16 2.14 -30.55
N LEU A 254 9.93 0.82 -30.40
CA LEU A 254 10.09 -0.15 -31.48
C LEU A 254 8.93 -0.13 -32.50
N ARG A 255 7.80 0.51 -32.16
CA ARG A 255 6.62 0.63 -33.03
C ARG A 255 6.52 1.97 -33.75
N THR A 256 7.34 2.94 -33.38
CA THR A 256 7.50 4.26 -34.02
C THR A 256 8.73 4.28 -34.90
#